data_AF-A0A8J2SEE6-F1
#
_entry.id   AF-A0A8J2SEE6-F1
#
_cell.length_a   1.000
_cell.length_b   1.000
_cell.length_c   1.000
_cell.angle_alpha   90.00
_cell.angle_beta   90.00
_cell.angle_gamma   90.00
#
_symmetry.space_group_name_H-M   'P 1'
#
loop_
_entity.id
_entity.type
_entity.pdbx_description
1 polymer ?
#
loop_
_entity_poly.entity_id
_entity_poly.type
_entity_poly.pdbx_seq_one_letter_code
_entity_poly.pdbx_strand_id
1 'polypeptide(L)'
;MRIGLAFVLLLGTRAQLEIRVDDRTVIYNGGANYTASLQFCDQHNIPDADACAWDILQTSGATNGQLIQEAWALLPDAYVDVKQARATVSELQRRVSSLTPFALDDDSVPVLQPHWRLAFSGGTGDEVSSILRGWGRLYSHALFHALAEPHVRRSRPKVGFASSWFCNSAIGRLYTGLLEKIDKSKFDVYVFHVREPSGRLKRDFFTDAIDAVSTSQVLPRDLSEARAIIASSQLDILVFTDIGMEPFTYALAFSRFAPIQCVFWGHPTTSGIPGHAIDYYVVMDAAEDDRGYSRYAEQLVRLDTLGAFYFSNESGQYRPSKKREDYAQEMDLPSSGHIYAIPQHCLKFHPMFDEALVKILALDRDAILVVKNCSTSIRVEERLAKSIDISGRIIRVPQLSLQDYVRLFGGSQVALETFPFGGSITSLDAFEGGTPVVSMKQFRGRPALTVALYDIMDVSCCVADGIDDYVQRAVRIASDPSLRSSIRSSLDAARFRLYESIDAVLEIEAFFSRSLKLL
;
A
#
# COMPACT_ATOMS: atom_id res chain seq x y z
N MET A 1 41.30 3.20 19.92
CA MET A 1 40.17 4.13 19.92
C MET A 1 40.49 5.26 20.89
N ARG A 2 40.78 6.48 20.41
CA ARG A 2 41.02 7.63 21.31
C ARG A 2 39.66 8.23 21.67
N ILE A 3 39.40 8.37 22.97
CA ILE A 3 38.17 8.92 23.52
C ILE A 3 38.12 10.42 23.20
N GLY A 4 37.09 10.88 22.48
CA GLY A 4 36.90 12.27 22.08
C GLY A 4 36.26 13.11 23.18
N LEU A 5 36.83 14.29 23.47
CA LEU A 5 36.22 15.32 24.31
C LEU A 5 35.00 15.93 23.60
N ALA A 6 33.89 16.07 24.31
CA ALA A 6 32.76 16.90 23.89
C ALA A 6 32.87 18.29 24.56
N PHE A 7 32.69 19.35 23.78
CA PHE A 7 32.53 20.71 24.30
C PHE A 7 31.12 21.19 23.98
N VAL A 8 30.41 21.66 25.00
CA VAL A 8 29.13 22.36 24.84
C VAL A 8 29.41 23.84 24.98
N LEU A 9 29.25 24.59 23.88
CA LEU A 9 29.33 26.05 23.90
C LEU A 9 27.91 26.61 23.91
N LEU A 10 27.54 27.24 25.02
CA LEU A 10 26.27 27.96 25.15
C LEU A 10 26.44 29.36 24.55
N LEU A 11 25.81 29.60 23.40
CA LEU A 11 25.75 30.91 22.75
C LEU A 11 24.31 31.41 22.75
N GLY A 12 23.86 31.97 23.87
CA GLY A 12 22.50 32.51 24.01
C GLY A 12 21.41 31.43 23.93
N THR A 13 20.39 31.63 23.09
CA THR A 13 19.23 30.72 22.94
C THR A 13 19.46 29.53 22.00
N ARG A 14 20.70 29.32 21.53
CA ARG A 14 21.08 28.18 20.69
C ARG A 14 22.28 27.46 21.30
N ALA A 15 22.22 26.14 21.29
CA ALA A 15 23.35 25.29 21.67
C ALA A 15 23.96 24.69 20.40
N GLN A 16 25.29 24.82 20.29
CA GLN A 16 26.07 24.15 19.25
C GLN A 16 26.85 23.02 19.91
N LEU A 17 26.57 21.79 19.50
CA LEU A 17 27.29 20.60 19.94
C LEU A 17 28.26 20.18 18.82
N GLU A 18 29.56 20.28 19.09
CA GLU A 18 30.60 19.80 18.19
C GLU A 18 31.13 18.46 18.72
N ILE A 19 30.99 17.41 17.91
CA ILE A 19 31.53 16.08 18.23
C ILE A 19 32.62 15.76 17.21
N ARG A 20 33.84 15.56 17.71
CA ARG A 20 34.97 15.08 16.91
C ARG A 20 35.16 13.59 17.09
N VAL A 21 35.01 12.85 16.00
CA VAL A 21 35.33 11.42 15.93
C VAL A 21 36.33 11.23 14.80
N ASP A 22 37.55 10.85 15.16
CA ASP A 22 38.71 10.77 14.26
C ASP A 22 38.89 12.08 13.46
N ASP A 23 38.91 12.01 12.13
CA ASP A 23 39.16 13.15 11.23
C ASP A 23 37.87 13.93 10.88
N ARG A 24 36.73 13.53 11.45
CA ARG A 24 35.41 14.08 11.11
C ARG A 24 34.85 14.92 12.25
N THR A 25 34.35 16.09 11.90
CA THR A 25 33.64 16.99 12.81
C THR A 25 32.17 16.98 12.44
N VAL A 26 31.31 16.62 13.40
CA VAL A 26 29.85 16.71 13.25
C VAL A 26 29.37 17.88 14.11
N ILE A 27 28.69 18.83 13.48
CA ILE A 27 28.16 20.03 14.13
C ILE A 27 26.64 19.90 14.18
N TYR A 28 26.08 19.92 15.39
CA TYR A 28 24.64 19.95 15.61
C TYR A 28 24.22 21.31 16.17
N ASN A 29 23.16 21.88 15.60
CA ASN A 29 22.58 23.15 16.02
C ASN A 29 21.17 22.89 16.56
N GLY A 30 20.98 22.96 17.88
CA GLY A 30 19.70 22.72 18.55
C GLY A 30 19.18 23.94 19.32
N GLY A 31 17.85 24.02 19.46
CA GLY A 31 17.16 24.97 20.35
C GLY A 31 17.36 24.65 21.84
N ALA A 32 17.01 25.59 22.72
CA ALA A 32 17.52 25.67 24.11
C ALA A 32 17.11 24.57 25.13
N ASN A 33 16.46 23.45 24.76
CA ASN A 33 15.89 22.50 25.73
C ASN A 33 16.13 21.01 25.42
N TYR A 34 17.32 20.62 24.94
CA TYR A 34 17.66 19.20 24.76
C TYR A 34 18.63 18.72 25.83
N THR A 35 18.34 17.55 26.40
CA THR A 35 19.32 16.75 27.15
C THR A 35 19.79 15.64 26.22
N ALA A 36 20.95 15.76 25.60
CA ALA A 36 21.48 14.74 24.71
C ALA A 36 22.23 13.67 25.52
N SER A 37 21.82 12.40 25.40
CA SER A 37 22.58 11.24 25.88
C SER A 37 23.25 10.53 24.70
N LEU A 38 24.58 10.42 24.72
CA LEU A 38 25.34 9.69 23.71
C LEU A 38 25.46 8.20 24.08
N GLN A 39 24.86 7.32 23.28
CA GLN A 39 25.18 5.89 23.26
C GLN A 39 25.97 5.55 21.99
N PHE A 40 27.11 4.89 22.15
CA PHE A 40 27.93 4.43 21.03
C PHE A 40 27.43 3.05 20.57
N CYS A 41 26.97 2.94 19.32
CA CYS A 41 26.70 1.67 18.65
C CYS A 41 27.84 1.33 17.69
N ASP A 42 28.35 0.11 17.79
CA ASP A 42 29.38 -0.42 16.89
C ASP A 42 28.89 -0.45 15.43
N GLN A 43 29.83 -0.17 14.53
CA GLN A 43 29.62 0.05 13.10
C GLN A 43 28.93 -1.13 12.44
N HIS A 44 27.74 -0.89 11.87
CA HIS A 44 27.17 -1.43 10.60
C HIS A 44 25.71 -0.98 10.36
N ASN A 45 25.12 -0.16 11.25
CA ASN A 45 23.81 0.47 11.03
C ASN A 45 23.95 1.99 10.90
N ILE A 46 23.25 2.54 9.90
CA ILE A 46 22.85 3.96 9.83
C ILE A 46 22.16 4.31 11.16
N PRO A 47 22.29 5.52 11.73
CA PRO A 47 21.54 5.87 12.93
C PRO A 47 20.06 5.68 12.64
N ASP A 48 19.43 4.79 13.42
CA ASP A 48 18.01 4.49 13.32
C ASP A 48 17.23 5.80 13.38
N ALA A 49 16.38 6.05 12.37
CA ALA A 49 15.41 7.14 12.41
C ALA A 49 14.55 7.09 13.68
N ASP A 50 14.43 5.90 14.28
CA ASP A 50 13.78 5.64 15.55
C ASP A 50 14.37 6.47 16.69
N ALA A 51 15.70 6.60 16.81
CA ALA A 51 16.34 7.28 17.96
C ALA A 51 15.97 8.76 18.08
N CYS A 52 16.00 9.49 16.97
CA CYS A 52 15.62 10.91 16.92
C CYS A 52 14.11 11.10 17.09
N ALA A 53 13.34 10.12 16.64
CA ALA A 53 11.90 10.10 16.78
C ALA A 53 11.45 10.01 18.25
N TRP A 54 12.20 9.27 19.06
CA TRP A 54 11.86 9.03 20.47
C TRP A 54 11.94 10.28 21.35
N ASP A 55 12.93 11.15 21.14
CA ASP A 55 13.09 12.37 21.95
C ASP A 55 11.92 13.35 21.74
N ILE A 56 11.36 13.37 20.53
CA ILE A 56 10.24 14.25 20.17
C ILE A 56 8.94 13.79 20.84
N LEU A 57 8.62 12.48 20.80
CA LEU A 57 7.42 11.93 21.44
C LEU A 57 7.44 12.12 22.97
N GLN A 58 8.60 12.14 23.61
CA GLN A 58 8.71 12.37 25.06
C GLN A 58 8.30 13.79 25.48
N THR A 59 8.37 14.78 24.57
CA THR A 59 7.93 16.16 24.86
C THR A 59 6.41 16.33 24.77
N SER A 60 5.71 15.44 24.05
CA SER A 60 4.25 15.42 23.86
C SER A 60 3.46 14.85 25.06
N GLY A 61 3.84 15.22 26.29
CA GLY A 61 3.27 14.66 27.52
C GLY A 61 3.64 13.18 27.67
N ALA A 62 4.49 12.86 28.64
CA ALA A 62 5.17 11.57 28.78
C ALA A 62 4.27 10.30 28.61
N THR A 63 2.96 10.39 28.85
CA THR A 63 2.00 9.29 28.67
C THR A 63 1.56 9.04 27.23
N ASN A 64 1.33 10.05 26.40
CA ASN A 64 0.84 9.84 25.02
C ASN A 64 1.95 9.32 24.10
N GLY A 65 3.16 9.88 24.19
CA GLY A 65 4.32 9.39 23.43
C GLY A 65 4.63 7.92 23.70
N GLN A 66 4.59 7.50 24.97
CA GLN A 66 4.77 6.10 25.37
C GLN A 66 3.65 5.20 24.81
N LEU A 67 2.39 5.63 24.87
CA LEU A 67 1.27 4.84 24.35
C LEU A 67 1.33 4.66 22.83
N ILE A 68 1.80 5.66 22.08
CA ILE A 68 2.01 5.60 20.63
C ILE A 68 3.11 4.58 20.30
N GLN A 69 4.25 4.68 20.99
CA GLN A 69 5.36 3.74 20.84
C GLN A 69 4.91 2.30 21.09
N GLU A 70 4.27 2.07 22.22
CA GLU A 70 3.79 0.74 22.58
C GLU A 70 2.72 0.25 21.61
N ALA A 71 1.87 1.12 21.05
CA ALA A 71 0.89 0.74 20.04
C ALA A 71 1.56 0.24 18.76
N TRP A 72 2.64 0.87 18.28
CA TRP A 72 3.36 0.38 17.10
C TRP A 72 4.03 -0.95 17.31
N ALA A 73 4.62 -1.15 18.49
CA ALA A 73 5.26 -2.41 18.85
C ALA A 73 4.30 -3.63 18.80
N LEU A 74 2.99 -3.40 18.78
CA LEU A 74 1.98 -4.47 18.71
C LEU A 74 1.81 -5.10 17.32
N LEU A 75 2.24 -4.44 16.24
CA LEU A 75 2.06 -4.94 14.87
C LEU A 75 3.30 -5.72 14.41
N PRO A 76 3.34 -7.06 14.54
CA PRO A 76 4.52 -7.85 14.16
C PRO A 76 4.67 -7.97 12.64
N ASP A 77 5.87 -8.31 12.18
CA ASP A 77 6.16 -8.69 10.77
C ASP A 77 5.49 -10.00 10.34
N ALA A 78 5.09 -10.81 11.31
CA ALA A 78 4.33 -12.03 11.10
C ALA A 78 3.61 -12.44 12.39
N TYR A 79 2.33 -12.76 12.26
CA TYR A 79 1.54 -13.34 13.35
C TYR A 79 1.85 -14.83 13.51
N VAL A 80 1.86 -15.30 14.76
CA VAL A 80 2.12 -16.70 15.11
C VAL A 80 0.85 -17.53 15.00
N ASP A 81 -0.29 -16.98 15.42
CA ASP A 81 -1.60 -17.60 15.32
C ASP A 81 -2.72 -16.54 15.27
N VAL A 82 -3.96 -16.99 15.03
CA VAL A 82 -5.14 -16.13 14.94
C VAL A 82 -5.48 -15.47 16.29
N LYS A 83 -5.14 -16.11 17.41
CA LYS A 83 -5.43 -15.58 18.76
C LYS A 83 -4.55 -14.36 19.04
N GLN A 84 -3.27 -14.42 18.71
CA GLN A 84 -2.35 -13.29 18.81
C GLN A 84 -2.83 -12.13 17.94
N ALA A 85 -3.21 -12.41 16.68
CA ALA A 85 -3.68 -11.38 15.77
C ALA A 85 -4.93 -10.63 16.31
N ARG A 86 -5.92 -11.36 16.82
CA ARG A 86 -7.12 -10.77 17.46
C ARG A 86 -6.78 -9.96 18.71
N ALA A 87 -5.85 -10.44 19.52
CA ALA A 87 -5.39 -9.73 20.71
C ALA A 87 -4.69 -8.41 20.35
N THR A 88 -3.85 -8.41 19.31
CA THR A 88 -3.21 -7.22 18.76
C THR A 88 -4.25 -6.17 18.34
N VAL A 89 -5.28 -6.56 17.56
CA VAL A 89 -6.34 -5.63 17.11
C VAL A 89 -7.11 -5.05 18.30
N SER A 90 -7.53 -5.90 19.25
CA SER A 90 -8.25 -5.47 20.44
C SER A 90 -7.45 -4.47 21.28
N GLU A 91 -6.15 -4.74 21.45
CA GLU A 91 -5.27 -3.90 22.25
C GLU A 91 -4.97 -2.56 21.56
N LEU A 92 -4.79 -2.56 20.23
CA LEU A 92 -4.67 -1.34 19.43
C LEU A 92 -5.92 -0.47 19.57
N GLN A 93 -7.11 -1.06 19.46
CA GLN A 93 -8.37 -0.35 19.64
C GLN A 93 -8.47 0.29 21.03
N ARG A 94 -8.12 -0.47 22.08
CA ARG A 94 -8.12 0.02 23.46
C ARG A 94 -7.18 1.20 23.65
N ARG A 95 -5.94 1.10 23.14
CA ARG A 95 -4.91 2.14 23.24
C ARG A 95 -5.33 3.41 22.53
N VAL A 96 -5.77 3.32 21.27
CA VAL A 96 -6.21 4.49 20.50
C VAL A 96 -7.40 5.19 21.15
N SER A 97 -8.32 4.42 21.73
CA SER A 97 -9.47 4.99 22.44
C SER A 97 -9.10 5.68 23.75
N SER A 98 -7.92 5.38 24.32
CA SER A 98 -7.41 6.01 25.56
C SER A 98 -6.52 7.23 25.31
N LEU A 99 -6.13 7.47 24.06
CA LEU A 99 -5.30 8.63 23.71
C LEU A 99 -6.12 9.92 23.77
N THR A 100 -5.47 10.98 24.24
CA THR A 100 -6.00 12.35 24.22
C THR A 100 -5.26 13.15 23.15
N PRO A 101 -5.87 14.20 22.57
CA PRO A 101 -5.17 15.07 21.62
C PRO A 101 -3.84 15.56 22.18
N PHE A 102 -2.79 15.53 21.36
CA PHE A 102 -1.43 15.96 21.70
C PHE A 102 -0.91 16.92 20.64
N ALA A 103 0.07 17.74 21.00
CA ALA A 103 0.79 18.58 20.05
C ALA A 103 1.92 17.78 19.40
N LEU A 104 2.07 17.94 18.08
CA LEU A 104 3.26 17.60 17.33
C LEU A 104 3.70 18.87 16.60
N ASP A 105 4.99 19.05 16.46
CA ASP A 105 5.55 20.04 15.53
C ASP A 105 5.85 19.39 14.17
N ASP A 106 6.18 20.22 13.18
CA ASP A 106 6.54 19.73 11.83
C ASP A 106 7.83 18.89 11.84
N ASP A 107 8.70 19.09 12.84
CA ASP A 107 9.93 18.30 13.03
C ASP A 107 9.62 16.89 13.55
N SER A 108 8.39 16.64 14.03
CA SER A 108 7.89 15.35 14.50
C SER A 108 7.44 14.40 13.38
N VAL A 109 7.45 14.83 12.12
CA VAL A 109 6.93 14.06 10.97
C VAL A 109 7.69 12.76 10.69
N PRO A 110 9.02 12.67 10.87
CA PRO A 110 9.75 11.39 10.81
C PRO A 110 9.25 10.36 11.84
N VAL A 111 8.53 10.83 12.87
CA VAL A 111 7.95 10.07 13.98
C VAL A 111 6.46 9.79 13.75
N LEU A 112 5.94 9.92 12.54
CA LEU A 112 4.61 9.45 12.22
C LEU A 112 4.76 8.09 11.58
N GLN A 113 4.49 7.00 12.30
CA GLN A 113 4.29 5.69 11.64
C GLN A 113 2.79 5.51 11.41
N PRO A 114 2.32 5.72 10.17
CA PRO A 114 0.96 5.40 9.83
C PRO A 114 0.67 3.91 10.06
N HIS A 115 -0.52 3.60 10.58
CA HIS A 115 -0.89 2.23 10.95
C HIS A 115 -1.40 1.41 9.75
N TRP A 116 -0.87 1.63 8.55
CA TRP A 116 -1.28 0.94 7.32
C TRP A 116 -1.12 -0.59 7.41
N ARG A 117 -0.17 -1.06 8.22
CA ARG A 117 0.05 -2.49 8.52
C ARG A 117 -1.14 -3.13 9.25
N LEU A 118 -2.02 -2.34 9.84
CA LEU A 118 -3.25 -2.83 10.48
C LEU A 118 -4.17 -3.53 9.48
N ALA A 119 -4.15 -3.16 8.20
CA ALA A 119 -4.90 -3.85 7.17
C ALA A 119 -4.57 -5.36 7.07
N PHE A 120 -3.37 -5.77 7.52
CA PHE A 120 -2.89 -7.15 7.48
C PHE A 120 -3.21 -7.94 8.76
N SER A 121 -3.84 -7.32 9.75
CA SER A 121 -4.03 -7.88 11.10
C SER A 121 -5.15 -8.91 11.24
N GLY A 122 -6.07 -8.99 10.28
CA GLY A 122 -7.27 -9.81 10.40
C GLY A 122 -8.36 -9.25 11.28
N GLY A 123 -8.24 -7.99 11.70
CA GLY A 123 -9.38 -7.21 12.17
C GLY A 123 -10.42 -7.07 11.07
N THR A 124 -11.68 -6.98 11.47
CA THR A 124 -12.80 -6.66 10.58
C THR A 124 -12.63 -5.26 9.99
N GLY A 125 -13.29 -4.99 8.86
CA GLY A 125 -13.26 -3.66 8.24
C GLY A 125 -13.67 -2.54 9.19
N ASP A 126 -14.62 -2.80 10.10
CA ASP A 126 -15.08 -1.84 11.11
C ASP A 126 -14.02 -1.57 12.20
N GLU A 127 -13.37 -2.61 12.71
CA GLU A 127 -12.29 -2.49 13.71
C GLU A 127 -11.10 -1.71 13.13
N VAL A 128 -10.63 -2.12 11.95
CA VAL A 128 -9.51 -1.46 11.26
C VAL A 128 -9.83 0.01 11.01
N SER A 129 -11.01 0.31 10.48
CA SER A 129 -11.43 1.68 10.19
C SER A 129 -11.60 2.53 11.44
N SER A 130 -12.12 1.95 12.53
CA SER A 130 -12.28 2.65 13.80
C SER A 130 -10.92 3.07 14.38
N ILE A 131 -9.93 2.18 14.34
CA ILE A 131 -8.56 2.45 14.81
C ILE A 131 -7.91 3.54 13.94
N LEU A 132 -7.98 3.41 12.60
CA LEU A 132 -7.41 4.41 11.67
C LEU A 132 -8.05 5.79 11.84
N ARG A 133 -9.36 5.88 12.02
CA ARG A 133 -10.06 7.14 12.33
C ARG A 133 -9.67 7.72 13.68
N GLY A 134 -9.40 6.89 14.67
CA GLY A 134 -8.88 7.33 15.96
C GLY A 134 -7.54 8.03 15.81
N TRP A 135 -6.61 7.42 15.07
CA TRP A 135 -5.32 8.01 14.73
C TRP A 135 -5.45 9.31 13.93
N GLY A 136 -6.26 9.31 12.87
CA GLY A 136 -6.44 10.50 12.05
C GLY A 136 -7.05 11.67 12.83
N ARG A 137 -7.97 11.44 13.78
CA ARG A 137 -8.45 12.51 14.68
C ARG A 137 -7.32 13.08 15.54
N LEU A 138 -6.50 12.22 16.14
CA LEU A 138 -5.38 12.66 17.00
C LEU A 138 -4.36 13.48 16.22
N TYR A 139 -3.90 12.97 15.08
CA TYR A 139 -2.94 13.66 14.24
C TYR A 139 -3.51 14.93 13.59
N SER A 140 -4.80 14.97 13.29
CA SER A 140 -5.44 16.19 12.77
C SER A 140 -5.40 17.35 13.76
N HIS A 141 -5.36 17.12 15.07
CA HIS A 141 -5.21 18.21 16.04
C HIS A 141 -3.83 18.87 15.96
N ALA A 142 -2.80 18.11 15.57
CA ALA A 142 -1.44 18.57 15.54
C ALA A 142 -0.98 19.07 14.16
N LEU A 143 -1.42 18.41 13.08
CA LEU A 143 -0.84 18.58 11.74
C LEU A 143 -1.75 19.31 10.76
N PHE A 144 -2.95 19.74 11.18
CA PHE A 144 -3.90 20.35 10.25
C PHE A 144 -3.51 21.78 9.87
N HIS A 145 -3.41 22.04 8.57
CA HIS A 145 -3.23 23.38 8.01
C HIS A 145 -4.25 23.63 6.89
N ALA A 146 -5.02 24.72 7.02
CA ALA A 146 -5.91 25.19 5.97
C ALA A 146 -5.14 26.13 5.03
N LEU A 147 -4.66 25.60 3.90
CA LEU A 147 -3.83 26.30 2.92
C LEU A 147 -4.53 26.52 1.57
N ALA A 148 -5.73 25.97 1.42
CA ALA A 148 -6.49 26.06 0.19
C ALA A 148 -7.07 27.46 0.03
N GLU A 149 -6.81 28.05 -1.13
CA GLU A 149 -7.48 29.26 -1.56
C GLU A 149 -8.93 28.95 -2.01
N PRO A 150 -9.84 29.93 -1.96
CA PRO A 150 -11.19 29.77 -2.49
C PRO A 150 -11.16 29.30 -3.95
N HIS A 151 -12.10 28.43 -4.33
CA HIS A 151 -12.20 27.95 -5.70
C HIS A 151 -12.46 29.11 -6.67
N VAL A 152 -11.62 29.20 -7.70
CA VAL A 152 -11.79 30.13 -8.81
C VAL A 152 -12.13 29.31 -10.05
N ARG A 153 -13.27 29.58 -10.67
CA ARG A 153 -13.64 28.89 -11.92
C ARG A 153 -12.64 29.20 -13.02
N ARG A 154 -12.11 28.14 -13.63
CA ARG A 154 -11.14 28.19 -14.74
C ARG A 154 -11.68 27.40 -15.92
N SER A 155 -11.26 27.77 -17.13
CA SER A 155 -11.59 27.00 -18.34
C SER A 155 -10.99 25.60 -18.30
N ARG A 156 -9.80 25.46 -17.70
CA ARG A 156 -9.11 24.20 -17.45
C ARG A 156 -8.77 24.11 -15.96
N PRO A 157 -9.51 23.32 -15.16
CA PRO A 157 -9.20 23.15 -13.74
C PRO A 157 -7.83 22.49 -13.55
N LYS A 158 -7.11 22.91 -12.51
CA LYS A 158 -5.83 22.35 -12.12
C LYS A 158 -6.03 21.12 -11.23
N VAL A 159 -5.63 19.95 -11.72
CA VAL A 159 -5.73 18.67 -11.00
C VAL A 159 -4.32 18.20 -10.63
N GLY A 160 -4.03 18.12 -9.34
CA GLY A 160 -2.79 17.61 -8.81
C GLY A 160 -2.87 16.15 -8.42
N PHE A 161 -1.78 15.40 -8.60
CA PHE A 161 -1.61 14.04 -8.12
C PHE A 161 -0.35 13.95 -7.27
N ALA A 162 -0.44 13.39 -6.06
CA ALA A 162 0.69 13.29 -5.13
C ALA A 162 0.94 11.86 -4.68
N SER A 163 2.20 11.41 -4.74
CA SER A 163 2.65 10.12 -4.22
C SER A 163 4.16 10.03 -4.04
N SER A 164 4.58 9.19 -3.09
CA SER A 164 5.97 8.71 -2.95
C SER A 164 6.30 7.54 -3.89
N TRP A 165 5.33 7.07 -4.67
CA TRP A 165 5.38 5.79 -5.39
C TRP A 165 5.13 5.91 -6.90
N PHE A 166 5.24 7.11 -7.49
CA PHE A 166 5.25 7.33 -8.95
C PHE A 166 6.56 6.84 -9.60
N CYS A 167 6.80 5.55 -9.48
CA CYS A 167 7.93 4.78 -9.98
C CYS A 167 7.45 3.36 -10.31
N ASN A 168 8.36 2.42 -10.56
CA ASN A 168 8.09 1.00 -10.74
C ASN A 168 7.56 0.36 -9.45
N SER A 169 6.29 0.63 -9.18
CA SER A 169 5.54 0.27 -7.99
C SER A 169 4.09 -0.04 -8.37
N ALA A 170 3.30 -0.46 -7.39
CA ALA A 170 1.86 -0.58 -7.54
C ALA A 170 1.20 0.70 -8.08
N ILE A 171 1.56 1.85 -7.51
CA ILE A 171 0.94 3.14 -7.78
C ILE A 171 1.32 3.66 -9.17
N GLY A 172 2.60 3.61 -9.54
CA GLY A 172 3.02 3.99 -10.89
C GLY A 172 2.33 3.15 -11.96
N ARG A 173 2.23 1.84 -11.75
CA ARG A 173 1.57 0.94 -12.70
C ARG A 173 0.07 1.20 -12.86
N LEU A 174 -0.62 1.62 -11.81
CA LEU A 174 -2.06 1.95 -11.87
C LEU A 174 -2.31 3.31 -12.55
N TYR A 175 -1.49 4.31 -12.23
CA TYR A 175 -1.85 5.70 -12.54
C TYR A 175 -1.00 6.37 -13.60
N THR A 176 0.15 5.82 -14.03
CA THR A 176 0.90 6.38 -15.17
C THR A 176 0.02 6.45 -16.41
N GLY A 177 -0.69 5.36 -16.75
CA GLY A 177 -1.60 5.36 -17.89
C GLY A 177 -2.76 6.34 -17.73
N LEU A 178 -3.28 6.50 -16.50
CA LEU A 178 -4.35 7.45 -16.24
C LEU A 178 -3.88 8.89 -16.55
N LEU A 179 -2.69 9.25 -16.06
CA LEU A 179 -2.08 10.57 -16.28
C LEU A 179 -1.75 10.81 -17.77
N GLU A 180 -1.40 9.77 -18.51
CA GLU A 180 -1.20 9.86 -19.96
C GLU A 180 -2.50 10.12 -20.73
N LYS A 181 -3.62 9.52 -20.29
CA LYS A 181 -4.89 9.51 -21.03
C LYS A 181 -5.87 10.61 -20.62
N ILE A 182 -5.72 11.22 -19.44
CA ILE A 182 -6.53 12.38 -19.04
C ILE A 182 -6.48 13.45 -20.14
N ASP A 183 -7.66 13.97 -20.51
CA ASP A 183 -7.81 14.98 -21.53
C ASP A 183 -7.25 16.33 -21.06
N LYS A 184 -6.01 16.61 -21.50
CA LYS A 184 -5.31 17.86 -21.20
C LYS A 184 -5.97 19.08 -21.83
N SER A 185 -6.89 18.93 -22.78
CA SER A 185 -7.68 20.08 -23.26
C SER A 185 -8.72 20.53 -22.23
N LYS A 186 -9.12 19.64 -21.31
CA LYS A 186 -10.07 19.91 -20.22
C LYS A 186 -9.38 20.24 -18.88
N PHE A 187 -8.22 19.65 -18.61
CA PHE A 187 -7.53 19.78 -17.31
C PHE A 187 -6.08 20.22 -17.45
N ASP A 188 -5.59 20.96 -16.47
CA ASP A 188 -4.17 21.21 -16.26
C ASP A 188 -3.65 20.21 -15.21
N VAL A 189 -2.78 19.27 -15.62
CA VAL A 189 -2.34 18.17 -14.76
C VAL A 189 -1.01 18.49 -14.10
N TYR A 190 -0.99 18.42 -12.78
CA TYR A 190 0.18 18.58 -11.92
C TYR A 190 0.51 17.27 -11.23
N VAL A 191 1.81 16.99 -11.07
CA VAL A 191 2.27 15.81 -10.32
C VAL A 191 3.29 16.23 -9.27
N PHE A 192 3.15 15.70 -8.07
CA PHE A 192 4.05 15.94 -6.96
C PHE A 192 4.75 14.63 -6.56
N HIS A 193 6.04 14.55 -6.89
CA HIS A 193 6.90 13.46 -6.49
C HIS A 193 7.54 13.75 -5.14
N VAL A 194 7.56 12.79 -4.23
CA VAL A 194 8.21 12.95 -2.93
C VAL A 194 9.64 12.38 -2.97
N ARG A 195 10.62 13.12 -2.47
CA ARG A 195 11.99 12.60 -2.30
C ARG A 195 12.01 11.44 -1.30
N GLU A 196 12.93 10.51 -1.50
CA GLU A 196 13.26 9.50 -0.51
C GLU A 196 13.88 10.16 0.75
N PRO A 197 13.89 9.46 1.90
CA PRO A 197 14.61 9.93 3.09
C PRO A 197 16.10 10.25 2.83
N SER A 198 16.71 9.60 1.83
CA SER A 198 18.08 9.88 1.37
C SER A 198 18.23 11.22 0.64
N GLY A 199 17.13 11.95 0.42
CA GLY A 199 17.06 13.17 -0.38
C GLY A 199 17.03 12.93 -1.89
N ARG A 200 17.13 11.67 -2.36
CA ARG A 200 17.10 11.33 -3.80
C ARG A 200 15.66 11.19 -4.29
N LEU A 201 15.45 11.44 -5.58
CA LEU A 201 14.20 11.09 -6.24
C LEU A 201 14.37 9.73 -6.94
N LYS A 202 13.42 8.82 -6.76
CA LYS A 202 13.35 7.58 -7.56
C LYS A 202 13.07 7.96 -9.01
N ARG A 203 13.91 7.51 -9.92
CA ARG A 203 13.75 7.76 -11.36
C ARG A 203 13.79 6.43 -12.09
N ASP A 204 12.74 6.17 -12.86
CA ASP A 204 12.64 5.07 -13.79
C ASP A 204 11.64 5.44 -14.90
N PHE A 205 11.34 4.46 -15.76
CA PHE A 205 10.41 4.62 -16.88
C PHE A 205 9.06 5.24 -16.46
N PHE A 206 8.48 4.85 -15.33
CA PHE A 206 7.17 5.37 -14.91
C PHE A 206 7.27 6.83 -14.49
N THR A 207 8.32 7.19 -13.74
CA THR A 207 8.57 8.58 -13.35
C THR A 207 8.78 9.47 -14.57
N ASP A 208 9.60 9.01 -15.53
CA ASP A 208 9.90 9.77 -16.74
C ASP A 208 8.66 9.89 -17.66
N ALA A 209 7.85 8.83 -17.79
CA ALA A 209 6.59 8.85 -18.53
C ALA A 209 5.60 9.87 -17.93
N ILE A 210 5.49 9.90 -16.60
CA ILE A 210 4.64 10.87 -15.89
C ILE A 210 5.13 12.31 -16.10
N ASP A 211 6.44 12.55 -15.99
CA ASP A 211 7.04 13.87 -16.22
C ASP A 211 6.81 14.38 -17.65
N ALA A 212 6.80 13.47 -18.63
CA ALA A 212 6.55 13.83 -20.03
C ALA A 212 5.11 14.32 -20.31
N VAL A 213 4.17 14.04 -19.41
CA VAL A 213 2.73 14.31 -19.63
C VAL A 213 2.12 15.31 -18.65
N SER A 214 2.88 15.81 -17.68
CA SER A 214 2.36 16.64 -16.59
C SER A 214 3.30 17.79 -16.20
N THR A 215 2.80 18.75 -15.42
CA THR A 215 3.63 19.73 -14.72
C THR A 215 4.13 19.12 -13.40
N SER A 216 5.27 18.44 -13.46
CA SER A 216 5.85 17.77 -12.29
C SER A 216 6.65 18.71 -11.39
N GLN A 217 6.49 18.51 -10.08
CA GLN A 217 7.29 19.16 -9.04
C GLN A 217 7.82 18.10 -8.07
N VAL A 218 9.03 18.33 -7.56
CA VAL A 218 9.68 17.44 -6.59
C VAL A 218 9.58 18.05 -5.21
N LEU A 219 8.89 17.39 -4.31
CA LEU A 219 8.71 17.81 -2.93
C LEU A 219 9.96 17.49 -2.10
N PRO A 220 10.49 18.46 -1.34
CA PRO A 220 11.50 18.23 -0.33
C PRO A 220 10.92 17.40 0.83
N ARG A 221 11.79 16.99 1.76
CA ARG A 221 11.38 16.30 3.01
C ARG A 221 11.12 17.27 4.17
N ASP A 222 11.28 18.56 3.93
CA ASP A 222 10.80 19.60 4.82
C ASP A 222 9.28 19.77 4.59
N LEU A 223 8.48 19.55 5.63
CA LEU A 223 7.03 19.53 5.50
C LEU A 223 6.48 20.93 5.17
N SER A 224 7.06 21.98 5.74
CA SER A 224 6.64 23.37 5.53
C SER A 224 6.95 23.82 4.09
N GLU A 225 8.15 23.51 3.60
CA GLU A 225 8.56 23.79 2.23
C GLU A 225 7.70 23.00 1.23
N ALA A 226 7.47 21.70 1.47
CA ALA A 226 6.59 20.89 0.63
C ALA A 226 5.15 21.43 0.60
N ARG A 227 4.61 21.86 1.75
CA ARG A 227 3.30 22.50 1.84
C ARG A 227 3.24 23.78 1.01
N ALA A 228 4.25 24.63 1.11
CA ALA A 228 4.34 25.87 0.35
C ALA A 228 4.35 25.61 -1.17
N ILE A 229 5.11 24.60 -1.62
CA ILE A 229 5.18 24.20 -3.04
C ILE A 229 3.78 23.77 -3.55
N ILE A 230 3.11 22.86 -2.85
CA ILE A 230 1.78 22.38 -3.27
C ILE A 230 0.77 23.54 -3.26
N ALA A 231 0.72 24.33 -2.17
CA ALA A 231 -0.21 25.45 -2.04
C ALA A 231 -0.01 26.51 -3.13
N SER A 232 1.24 26.81 -3.51
CA SER A 232 1.56 27.77 -4.57
C SER A 232 1.04 27.36 -5.96
N SER A 233 0.73 26.06 -6.15
CA SER A 233 0.18 25.55 -7.41
C SER A 233 -1.30 25.93 -7.59
N GLN A 234 -1.99 26.32 -6.49
CA GLN A 234 -3.40 26.75 -6.47
C GLN A 234 -4.33 25.76 -7.17
N LEU A 235 -4.24 24.48 -6.78
CA LEU A 235 -4.97 23.38 -7.38
C LEU A 235 -6.47 23.52 -7.13
N ASP A 236 -7.28 23.08 -8.09
CA ASP A 236 -8.74 22.95 -7.93
C ASP A 236 -9.10 21.59 -7.31
N ILE A 237 -8.32 20.55 -7.66
CA ILE A 237 -8.43 19.20 -7.12
C ILE A 237 -7.04 18.69 -6.77
N LEU A 238 -6.87 18.07 -5.60
CA LEU A 238 -5.68 17.29 -5.27
C LEU A 238 -6.06 15.83 -5.00
N VAL A 239 -5.41 14.92 -5.72
CA VAL A 239 -5.53 13.48 -5.56
C VAL A 239 -4.29 12.94 -4.88
N PHE A 240 -4.45 12.36 -3.69
CA PHE A 240 -3.44 11.45 -3.15
C PHE A 240 -3.71 10.06 -3.71
N THR A 241 -2.80 9.48 -4.49
CA THR A 241 -3.06 8.15 -5.07
C THR A 241 -2.99 7.02 -4.06
N ASP A 242 -2.36 7.30 -2.92
CA ASP A 242 -2.26 6.47 -1.74
C ASP A 242 -2.00 7.36 -0.53
N ILE A 243 -2.49 6.94 0.64
CA ILE A 243 -2.21 7.57 1.91
C ILE A 243 -1.89 6.47 2.93
N GLY A 244 -0.88 6.71 3.75
CA GLY A 244 -0.60 5.90 4.93
C GLY A 244 0.50 4.87 4.76
N MET A 245 0.97 4.49 3.58
CA MET A 245 2.15 3.61 3.49
C MET A 245 3.47 4.34 3.71
N GLU A 246 3.47 5.66 3.58
CA GLU A 246 4.64 6.50 3.73
C GLU A 246 4.34 7.66 4.71
N PRO A 247 5.11 7.81 5.80
CA PRO A 247 4.91 8.83 6.83
C PRO A 247 4.71 10.26 6.33
N PHE A 248 5.53 10.71 5.39
CA PHE A 248 5.56 12.10 4.95
C PHE A 248 4.31 12.47 4.15
N THR A 249 3.87 11.61 3.23
CA THR A 249 2.60 11.78 2.51
C THR A 249 1.40 11.71 3.44
N TYR A 250 1.45 10.88 4.49
CA TYR A 250 0.42 10.86 5.53
C TYR A 250 0.34 12.20 6.27
N ALA A 251 1.49 12.77 6.65
CA ALA A 251 1.55 14.09 7.29
C ALA A 251 1.06 15.22 6.38
N LEU A 252 1.48 15.21 5.10
CA LEU A 252 1.03 16.16 4.09
C LEU A 252 -0.50 16.14 3.93
N ALA A 253 -1.12 14.96 3.96
CA ALA A 253 -2.56 14.80 3.77
C ALA A 253 -3.43 15.42 4.88
N PHE A 254 -2.86 15.81 6.03
CA PHE A 254 -3.55 16.63 7.03
C PHE A 254 -3.66 18.10 6.62
N SER A 255 -3.03 18.53 5.52
CA SER A 255 -3.15 19.89 5.01
C SER A 255 -4.22 19.95 3.92
N ARG A 256 -5.02 21.00 3.94
CA ARG A 256 -5.99 21.32 2.90
C ARG A 256 -5.32 22.23 1.87
N PHE A 257 -4.93 21.70 0.71
CA PHE A 257 -4.26 22.42 -0.39
C PHE A 257 -5.18 22.83 -1.53
N ALA A 258 -6.29 22.11 -1.73
CA ALA A 258 -7.26 22.36 -2.79
C ALA A 258 -8.70 22.40 -2.25
N PRO A 259 -9.64 23.09 -2.94
CA PRO A 259 -11.06 23.06 -2.60
C PRO A 259 -11.67 21.65 -2.62
N ILE A 260 -11.13 20.73 -3.43
CA ILE A 260 -11.45 19.31 -3.39
C ILE A 260 -10.16 18.52 -3.19
N GLN A 261 -10.12 17.69 -2.16
CA GLN A 261 -9.06 16.70 -1.94
C GLN A 261 -9.65 15.31 -1.83
N CYS A 262 -9.04 14.36 -2.53
CA CYS A 262 -9.47 12.97 -2.48
C CYS A 262 -8.29 12.03 -2.43
N VAL A 263 -8.57 10.80 -2.00
CA VAL A 263 -7.61 9.70 -2.00
C VAL A 263 -8.14 8.57 -2.86
N PHE A 264 -7.25 7.98 -3.66
CA PHE A 264 -7.56 6.76 -4.43
C PHE A 264 -7.15 5.51 -3.65
N TRP A 265 -7.57 4.35 -4.12
CA TRP A 265 -7.48 3.07 -3.41
C TRP A 265 -6.06 2.45 -3.35
N GLY A 266 -4.99 3.22 -3.59
CA GLY A 266 -3.61 2.72 -3.61
C GLY A 266 -3.20 1.98 -2.32
N HIS A 267 -3.73 2.40 -1.17
CA HIS A 267 -3.82 1.56 0.02
C HIS A 267 -5.31 1.32 0.34
N PRO A 268 -5.83 0.08 0.25
CA PRO A 268 -7.27 -0.20 0.26
C PRO A 268 -7.84 -0.22 1.68
N THR A 269 -7.64 0.85 2.45
CA THR A 269 -8.33 1.15 3.71
C THR A 269 -8.56 2.65 3.81
N THR A 270 -9.51 3.09 4.66
CA THR A 270 -9.72 4.52 4.96
C THR A 270 -8.40 5.18 5.35
N SER A 271 -8.12 6.42 4.91
CA SER A 271 -6.94 7.15 5.42
C SER A 271 -7.08 7.43 6.93
N GLY A 272 -8.33 7.51 7.39
CA GLY A 272 -8.70 7.85 8.76
C GLY A 272 -8.64 9.35 9.03
N ILE A 273 -8.14 10.13 8.06
CA ILE A 273 -8.01 11.58 8.12
C ILE A 273 -9.41 12.20 8.03
N PRO A 274 -9.76 13.16 8.92
CA PRO A 274 -11.07 13.79 8.90
C PRO A 274 -11.43 14.48 7.58
N GLY A 275 -12.73 14.52 7.29
CA GLY A 275 -13.32 15.09 6.06
C GLY A 275 -12.92 16.53 5.75
N HIS A 276 -12.61 17.33 6.77
CA HIS A 276 -12.16 18.72 6.55
C HIS A 276 -10.78 18.82 5.89
N ALA A 277 -9.96 17.76 5.94
CA ALA A 277 -8.70 17.68 5.23
C ALA A 277 -8.83 16.87 3.93
N ILE A 278 -9.48 15.70 3.95
CA ILE A 278 -9.69 14.84 2.77
C ILE A 278 -11.20 14.62 2.57
N ASP A 279 -11.77 15.15 1.47
CA ASP A 279 -13.21 15.08 1.21
C ASP A 279 -13.65 13.67 0.83
N TYR A 280 -12.95 13.06 -0.12
CA TYR A 280 -13.42 11.83 -0.78
C TYR A 280 -12.42 10.68 -0.73
N TYR A 281 -12.93 9.47 -0.55
CA TYR A 281 -12.21 8.24 -0.85
C TYR A 281 -12.84 7.60 -2.09
N VAL A 282 -12.03 7.39 -3.13
CA VAL A 282 -12.48 6.86 -4.42
C VAL A 282 -12.21 5.35 -4.49
N VAL A 283 -13.28 4.57 -4.69
CA VAL A 283 -13.26 3.10 -4.73
C VAL A 283 -13.94 2.56 -5.98
N MET A 284 -13.67 1.28 -6.28
CA MET A 284 -14.52 0.48 -7.14
C MET A 284 -15.84 0.18 -6.42
N ASP A 285 -16.96 0.39 -7.09
CA ASP A 285 -18.30 0.08 -6.59
C ASP A 285 -18.40 -1.39 -6.16
N ALA A 286 -17.85 -2.28 -7.01
CA ALA A 286 -17.79 -3.72 -6.79
C ALA A 286 -16.98 -4.14 -5.54
N ALA A 287 -16.14 -3.26 -5.00
CA ALA A 287 -15.35 -3.53 -3.80
C ALA A 287 -16.09 -3.17 -2.50
N GLU A 288 -17.25 -2.53 -2.57
CA GLU A 288 -18.00 -2.12 -1.38
C GLU A 288 -19.38 -2.77 -1.31
N ASP A 289 -19.80 -3.08 -0.08
CA ASP A 289 -21.19 -3.37 0.23
C ASP A 289 -21.94 -2.08 0.60
N ASP A 290 -23.26 -2.17 0.85
CA ASP A 290 -24.06 -1.01 1.28
C ASP A 290 -23.63 -0.43 2.64
N ARG A 291 -22.78 -1.13 3.40
CA ARG A 291 -22.21 -0.65 4.67
C ARG A 291 -20.91 0.13 4.47
N GLY A 292 -20.43 0.30 3.23
CA GLY A 292 -19.18 1.03 2.93
C GLY A 292 -19.10 2.41 3.60
N TYR A 293 -20.22 3.14 3.66
CA TYR A 293 -20.28 4.52 4.15
C TYR A 293 -19.85 4.73 5.61
N SER A 294 -20.09 3.79 6.52
CA SER A 294 -19.69 3.94 7.94
C SER A 294 -18.20 3.60 8.18
N ARG A 295 -17.53 3.04 7.18
CA ARG A 295 -16.15 2.55 7.27
C ARG A 295 -15.10 3.55 6.79
N TYR A 296 -15.50 4.74 6.34
CA TYR A 296 -14.56 5.79 5.91
C TYR A 296 -14.66 7.02 6.79
N ALA A 297 -13.54 7.75 6.89
CA ALA A 297 -13.56 9.11 7.44
C ALA A 297 -14.03 10.11 6.37
N GLU A 298 -13.71 9.79 5.13
CA GLU A 298 -14.01 10.49 3.90
C GLU A 298 -15.41 10.11 3.38
N GLN A 299 -15.99 10.95 2.53
CA GLN A 299 -17.17 10.58 1.76
C GLN A 299 -16.78 9.63 0.62
N LEU A 300 -17.54 8.55 0.46
CA LEU A 300 -17.27 7.60 -0.62
C LEU A 300 -17.68 8.10 -1.99
N VAL A 301 -16.78 7.91 -2.96
CA VAL A 301 -17.07 7.99 -4.40
C VAL A 301 -16.87 6.60 -4.97
N ARG A 302 -17.93 6.05 -5.56
CA ARG A 302 -17.95 4.69 -6.11
C ARG A 302 -17.87 4.78 -7.64
N LEU A 303 -16.91 4.07 -8.20
CA LEU A 303 -16.64 3.99 -9.63
C LEU A 303 -17.05 2.61 -10.15
N ASP A 304 -17.75 2.53 -11.27
CA ASP A 304 -18.12 1.26 -11.91
C ASP A 304 -16.89 0.55 -12.49
N THR A 305 -15.80 1.29 -12.72
CA THR A 305 -14.55 0.80 -13.29
C THR A 305 -13.45 0.61 -12.23
N LEU A 306 -12.27 0.15 -12.67
CA LEU A 306 -11.06 0.03 -11.85
C LEU A 306 -10.62 1.37 -11.22
N GLY A 307 -11.04 2.51 -11.77
CA GLY A 307 -10.53 3.82 -11.36
C GLY A 307 -9.03 4.01 -11.62
N ALA A 308 -8.50 3.28 -12.61
CA ALA A 308 -7.11 3.33 -13.02
C ALA A 308 -7.02 2.90 -14.49
N PHE A 309 -5.96 3.33 -15.20
CA PHE A 309 -5.65 2.83 -16.54
C PHE A 309 -4.45 1.90 -16.42
N TYR A 310 -4.74 0.62 -16.21
CA TYR A 310 -3.71 -0.39 -16.05
C TYR A 310 -3.32 -0.94 -17.42
N PHE A 311 -2.08 -0.71 -17.82
CA PHE A 311 -1.59 -1.19 -19.11
C PHE A 311 -1.64 -2.72 -19.16
N SER A 312 -2.31 -3.22 -20.19
CA SER A 312 -2.09 -4.57 -20.68
C SER A 312 -0.74 -4.57 -21.41
N ASN A 313 -0.06 -5.71 -21.46
CA ASN A 313 1.24 -5.78 -22.11
C ASN A 313 1.06 -5.84 -23.65
N GLU A 314 0.67 -4.74 -24.30
CA GLU A 314 0.36 -4.68 -25.75
C GLU A 314 1.57 -4.87 -26.67
N SER A 315 2.81 -4.78 -26.16
CA SER A 315 4.00 -5.13 -26.95
C SER A 315 4.12 -6.64 -27.25
N GLY A 316 3.21 -7.48 -26.72
CA GLY A 316 3.24 -8.93 -26.94
C GLY A 316 4.45 -9.63 -26.33
N GLN A 317 5.32 -8.91 -25.61
CA GLN A 317 6.53 -9.47 -25.01
C GLN A 317 6.23 -10.45 -23.88
N TYR A 318 5.10 -10.28 -23.19
CA TYR A 318 4.70 -11.07 -22.01
C TYR A 318 3.32 -11.70 -22.11
N ARG A 319 2.62 -11.55 -23.25
CA ARG A 319 1.42 -12.36 -23.48
C ARG A 319 1.81 -13.83 -23.39
N PRO A 320 1.03 -14.68 -22.71
CA PRO A 320 1.25 -16.10 -22.74
C PRO A 320 0.86 -16.67 -24.13
N SER A 321 1.70 -16.43 -25.14
CA SER A 321 1.62 -17.06 -26.46
C SER A 321 2.16 -18.48 -26.43
N LYS A 322 2.99 -18.78 -25.42
CA LYS A 322 3.57 -20.08 -25.16
C LYS A 322 2.63 -20.94 -24.32
N LYS A 323 2.86 -22.26 -24.34
CA LYS A 323 2.14 -23.19 -23.48
C LYS A 323 2.60 -22.99 -22.03
N ARG A 324 1.76 -23.39 -21.07
CA ARG A 324 2.08 -23.30 -19.64
C ARG A 324 3.41 -23.99 -19.32
N GLU A 325 3.67 -25.13 -19.96
CA GLU A 325 4.89 -25.93 -19.77
C GLU A 325 6.16 -25.14 -20.14
N ASP A 326 6.09 -24.28 -21.16
CA ASP A 326 7.22 -23.45 -21.58
C ASP A 326 7.53 -22.39 -20.51
N TYR A 327 6.50 -21.77 -19.93
CA TYR A 327 6.66 -20.83 -18.81
C TYR A 327 7.16 -21.51 -17.55
N ALA A 328 6.65 -22.71 -17.25
CA ALA A 328 7.14 -23.50 -16.13
C ALA A 328 8.63 -23.79 -16.28
N GLN A 329 9.09 -24.16 -17.48
CA GLN A 329 10.51 -24.37 -17.76
C GLN A 329 11.33 -23.08 -17.65
N GLU A 330 10.86 -21.95 -18.19
CA GLU A 330 11.55 -20.64 -18.08
C GLU A 330 11.70 -20.17 -16.64
N MET A 331 10.79 -20.58 -15.75
CA MET A 331 10.77 -20.20 -14.34
C MET A 331 11.32 -21.28 -13.42
N ASP A 332 11.96 -22.32 -13.97
CA ASP A 332 12.49 -23.49 -13.24
C ASP A 332 11.45 -24.15 -12.31
N LEU A 333 10.17 -24.09 -12.69
CA LEU A 333 9.09 -24.76 -12.00
C LEU A 333 9.08 -26.27 -12.32
N PRO A 334 8.69 -27.13 -11.36
CA PRO A 334 8.59 -28.56 -11.60
C PRO A 334 7.70 -28.92 -12.78
N SER A 335 8.15 -29.88 -13.58
CA SER A 335 7.41 -30.39 -14.74
C SER A 335 6.27 -31.33 -14.35
N SER A 336 6.32 -31.89 -13.13
CA SER A 336 5.27 -32.69 -12.50
C SER A 336 4.67 -31.99 -11.29
N GLY A 337 3.44 -32.38 -10.95
CA GLY A 337 2.67 -31.82 -9.87
C GLY A 337 1.83 -30.61 -10.24
N HIS A 338 1.11 -30.09 -9.26
CA HIS A 338 0.19 -28.97 -9.40
C HIS A 338 0.79 -27.73 -8.72
N ILE A 339 1.04 -26.69 -9.50
CA ILE A 339 1.66 -25.45 -9.02
C ILE A 339 0.57 -24.47 -8.56
N TYR A 340 0.64 -24.10 -7.29
CA TYR A 340 -0.21 -23.10 -6.64
C TYR A 340 0.62 -21.84 -6.40
N ALA A 341 0.39 -20.79 -7.19
CA ALA A 341 1.13 -19.54 -7.10
C ALA A 341 0.62 -18.64 -5.97
N ILE A 342 1.51 -18.29 -5.04
CA ILE A 342 1.28 -17.32 -3.98
C ILE A 342 2.46 -16.33 -3.86
N PRO A 343 2.94 -15.70 -4.95
CA PRO A 343 4.12 -14.84 -4.92
C PRO A 343 3.78 -13.43 -4.39
N GLN A 344 2.97 -13.36 -3.34
CA GLN A 344 2.49 -12.12 -2.75
C GLN A 344 3.49 -11.57 -1.71
N HIS A 345 3.28 -10.32 -1.28
CA HIS A 345 4.07 -9.72 -0.21
C HIS A 345 3.92 -10.51 1.10
N CYS A 346 5.02 -10.63 1.82
CA CYS A 346 5.18 -11.51 2.98
C CYS A 346 4.27 -11.16 4.16
N LEU A 347 3.95 -9.87 4.33
CA LEU A 347 2.98 -9.40 5.33
C LEU A 347 1.56 -9.98 5.12
N LYS A 348 1.22 -10.49 3.93
CA LYS A 348 -0.10 -11.06 3.65
C LYS A 348 -0.28 -12.49 4.16
N PHE A 349 0.79 -13.17 4.57
CA PHE A 349 0.73 -14.55 5.06
C PHE A 349 0.27 -14.61 6.53
N HIS A 350 -1.01 -14.32 6.71
CA HIS A 350 -1.68 -14.35 8.00
C HIS A 350 -2.07 -15.80 8.40
N PRO A 351 -2.02 -16.17 9.69
CA PRO A 351 -2.36 -17.52 10.15
C PRO A 351 -3.78 -18.01 9.82
N MET A 352 -4.70 -17.09 9.52
CA MET A 352 -6.04 -17.47 9.02
C MET A 352 -5.96 -18.23 7.70
N PHE A 353 -4.94 -17.97 6.88
CA PHE A 353 -4.77 -18.62 5.59
C PHE A 353 -4.20 -20.04 5.70
N ASP A 354 -3.54 -20.36 6.82
CA ASP A 354 -2.83 -21.63 7.00
C ASP A 354 -3.79 -22.83 6.87
N GLU A 355 -5.03 -22.71 7.36
CA GLU A 355 -6.03 -23.78 7.26
C GLU A 355 -6.30 -24.17 5.80
N ALA A 356 -6.43 -23.19 4.91
CA ALA A 356 -6.66 -23.45 3.49
C ALA A 356 -5.44 -24.14 2.85
N LEU A 357 -4.22 -23.70 3.19
CA LEU A 357 -2.99 -24.31 2.69
C LEU A 357 -2.84 -25.76 3.16
N VAL A 358 -3.07 -26.03 4.46
CA VAL A 358 -3.03 -27.40 5.01
C VAL A 358 -4.05 -28.30 4.32
N LYS A 359 -5.29 -27.82 4.13
CA LYS A 359 -6.35 -28.59 3.47
C LYS A 359 -6.06 -28.83 1.98
N ILE A 360 -5.50 -27.85 1.26
CA ILE A 360 -5.05 -28.04 -0.13
C ILE A 360 -3.95 -29.10 -0.18
N LEU A 361 -2.91 -28.97 0.66
CA LEU A 361 -1.80 -29.91 0.70
C LEU A 361 -2.27 -31.34 1.09
N ALA A 362 -3.31 -31.46 1.92
CA ALA A 362 -3.87 -32.75 2.31
C ALA A 362 -4.68 -33.40 1.18
N LEU A 363 -5.47 -32.60 0.46
CA LEU A 363 -6.37 -33.06 -0.60
C LEU A 363 -5.64 -33.35 -1.92
N ASP A 364 -4.66 -32.53 -2.27
CA ASP A 364 -3.82 -32.68 -3.45
C ASP A 364 -2.40 -33.08 -3.04
N ARG A 365 -2.06 -34.36 -3.19
CA ARG A 365 -0.74 -34.89 -2.79
C ARG A 365 0.41 -34.39 -3.68
N ASP A 366 0.09 -33.93 -4.87
CA ASP A 366 1.05 -33.41 -5.84
C ASP A 366 1.11 -31.87 -5.83
N ALA A 367 0.43 -31.21 -4.88
CA ALA A 367 0.46 -29.75 -4.76
C ALA A 367 1.83 -29.25 -4.31
N ILE A 368 2.30 -28.23 -5.04
CA ILE A 368 3.53 -27.48 -4.82
C ILE A 368 3.15 -26.00 -4.67
N LEU A 369 3.41 -25.42 -3.51
CA LEU A 369 3.18 -24.00 -3.24
C LEU A 369 4.39 -23.20 -3.70
N VAL A 370 4.17 -22.17 -4.52
CA VAL A 370 5.23 -21.25 -4.93
C VAL A 370 5.05 -19.92 -4.21
N VAL A 371 5.97 -19.59 -3.32
CA VAL A 371 5.90 -18.42 -2.43
C VAL A 371 7.09 -17.49 -2.64
N LYS A 372 6.93 -16.21 -2.31
CA LYS A 372 8.06 -15.28 -2.30
C LYS A 372 9.06 -15.65 -1.19
N ASN A 373 10.35 -15.58 -1.50
CA ASN A 373 11.42 -15.77 -0.52
C ASN A 373 11.49 -14.57 0.44
N CYS A 374 11.25 -14.81 1.72
CA CYS A 374 11.37 -13.81 2.78
C CYS A 374 11.36 -14.46 4.18
N SER A 375 11.71 -13.69 5.21
CA SER A 375 11.68 -14.14 6.60
C SER A 375 10.29 -14.61 7.06
N THR A 376 9.20 -13.97 6.61
CA THR A 376 7.84 -14.40 6.95
C THR A 376 7.45 -15.73 6.29
N SER A 377 7.95 -16.06 5.09
CA SER A 377 7.62 -17.34 4.46
C SER A 377 8.27 -18.53 5.17
N ILE A 378 9.39 -18.32 5.88
CA ILE A 378 9.92 -19.31 6.84
C ILE A 378 8.92 -19.59 7.96
N ARG A 379 8.31 -18.56 8.54
CA ARG A 379 7.28 -18.74 9.59
C ARG A 379 6.02 -19.44 9.08
N VAL A 380 5.63 -19.22 7.83
CA VAL A 380 4.53 -19.98 7.22
C VAL A 380 4.85 -21.47 7.20
N GLU A 381 6.02 -21.84 6.71
CA GLU A 381 6.46 -23.24 6.68
C GLU A 381 6.49 -23.86 8.08
N GLU A 382 7.02 -23.14 9.08
CA GLU A 382 7.01 -23.59 10.47
C GLU A 382 5.59 -23.81 11.01
N ARG A 383 4.62 -22.98 10.64
CA ARG A 383 3.21 -23.16 11.03
C ARG A 383 2.57 -24.34 10.32
N LEU A 384 2.79 -24.48 9.01
CA LEU A 384 2.23 -25.58 8.22
C LEU A 384 2.81 -26.95 8.64
N ALA A 385 4.12 -27.01 8.92
CA ALA A 385 4.81 -28.23 9.34
C ALA A 385 4.29 -28.82 10.65
N LYS A 386 3.58 -28.03 11.48
CA LYS A 386 2.91 -28.53 12.69
C LYS A 386 1.67 -29.38 12.38
N SER A 387 1.12 -29.26 11.17
CA SER A 387 -0.15 -29.88 10.79
C SER A 387 -0.02 -30.87 9.63
N ILE A 388 0.98 -30.70 8.75
CA ILE A 388 1.18 -31.59 7.59
C ILE A 388 2.65 -31.65 7.16
N ASP A 389 3.06 -32.76 6.54
CA ASP A 389 4.36 -32.85 5.87
C ASP A 389 4.41 -31.95 4.63
N ILE A 390 5.38 -31.04 4.64
CA ILE A 390 5.64 -30.05 3.58
C ILE A 390 6.92 -30.34 2.81
N SER A 391 7.61 -31.46 3.08
CA SER A 391 8.89 -31.81 2.48
C SER A 391 8.82 -31.85 0.95
N GLY A 392 9.59 -30.97 0.28
CA GLY A 392 9.61 -30.85 -1.18
C GLY A 392 8.37 -30.20 -1.81
N ARG A 393 7.47 -29.61 -1.00
CA ARG A 393 6.17 -29.09 -1.47
C ARG A 393 6.07 -27.57 -1.50
N ILE A 394 7.16 -26.88 -1.17
CA ILE A 394 7.20 -25.41 -1.15
C ILE A 394 8.45 -24.94 -1.88
N ILE A 395 8.26 -24.08 -2.87
CA ILE A 395 9.31 -23.45 -3.66
C ILE A 395 9.31 -21.97 -3.34
N ARG A 396 10.47 -21.46 -2.94
CA ARG A 396 10.69 -20.04 -2.70
C ARG A 396 11.30 -19.39 -3.94
N VAL A 397 10.64 -18.35 -4.45
CA VAL A 397 11.17 -17.55 -5.58
C VAL A 397 11.73 -16.22 -5.08
N PRO A 398 12.81 -15.68 -5.70
CA PRO A 398 13.35 -14.39 -5.34
C PRO A 398 12.40 -13.25 -5.74
N GLN A 399 12.83 -12.01 -5.52
CA GLN A 399 12.19 -10.86 -6.17
C GLN A 399 12.33 -11.01 -7.70
N LEU A 400 11.20 -11.06 -8.40
CA LEU A 400 11.17 -11.21 -9.86
C LEU A 400 11.02 -9.85 -10.55
N SER A 401 11.50 -9.79 -11.79
CA SER A 401 11.11 -8.74 -12.73
C SER A 401 9.60 -8.84 -13.00
N LEU A 402 8.95 -7.77 -13.47
CA LEU A 402 7.53 -7.84 -13.82
C LEU A 402 7.26 -8.92 -14.88
N GLN A 403 8.14 -9.02 -15.88
CA GLN A 403 8.10 -10.04 -16.91
C GLN A 403 8.07 -11.45 -16.31
N ASP A 404 9.04 -11.75 -15.46
CA ASP A 404 9.17 -13.09 -14.87
C ASP A 404 8.05 -13.35 -13.83
N TYR A 405 7.52 -12.31 -13.21
CA TYR A 405 6.36 -12.40 -12.33
C TYR A 405 5.09 -12.83 -13.08
N VAL A 406 4.83 -12.25 -14.25
CA VAL A 406 3.71 -12.66 -15.13
C VAL A 406 3.93 -14.06 -15.70
N ARG A 407 5.17 -14.40 -16.09
CA ARG A 407 5.55 -15.76 -16.52
C ARG A 407 5.36 -16.80 -15.44
N LEU A 408 5.68 -16.47 -14.19
CA LEU A 408 5.44 -17.35 -13.05
C LEU A 408 3.97 -17.73 -12.94
N PHE A 409 3.06 -16.76 -13.11
CA PHE A 409 1.64 -17.06 -13.21
C PHE A 409 1.36 -17.94 -14.42
N GLY A 410 1.81 -17.56 -15.62
CA GLY A 410 1.61 -18.35 -16.84
C GLY A 410 2.11 -19.80 -16.79
N GLY A 411 3.08 -20.11 -15.92
CA GLY A 411 3.58 -21.47 -15.66
C GLY A 411 2.79 -22.24 -14.58
N SER A 412 1.96 -21.55 -13.81
CA SER A 412 1.19 -22.08 -12.70
C SER A 412 -0.20 -22.55 -13.13
N GLN A 413 -0.78 -23.52 -12.41
CA GLN A 413 -2.15 -23.99 -12.70
C GLN A 413 -3.20 -23.09 -12.04
N VAL A 414 -2.91 -22.59 -10.84
CA VAL A 414 -3.83 -21.75 -10.08
C VAL A 414 -3.05 -20.77 -9.21
N ALA A 415 -3.56 -19.56 -9.05
CA ALA A 415 -3.07 -18.60 -8.08
C ALA A 415 -4.01 -18.55 -6.88
N LEU A 416 -3.46 -18.32 -5.69
CA LEU A 416 -4.23 -18.25 -4.45
C LEU A 416 -4.20 -16.83 -3.90
N GLU A 417 -5.38 -16.25 -3.69
CA GLU A 417 -5.51 -15.04 -2.91
C GLU A 417 -5.34 -15.36 -1.43
N THR A 418 -4.35 -14.72 -0.80
CA THR A 418 -4.17 -14.73 0.66
C THR A 418 -5.31 -14.00 1.35
N PHE A 419 -5.62 -14.36 2.59
CA PHE A 419 -6.58 -13.63 3.42
C PHE A 419 -6.07 -13.52 4.85
N PRO A 420 -6.41 -12.44 5.56
CA PRO A 420 -7.48 -11.45 5.30
C PRO A 420 -7.11 -10.37 4.27
N PHE A 421 -5.81 -10.09 4.08
CA PHE A 421 -5.34 -9.15 3.05
C PHE A 421 -5.06 -9.88 1.76
N GLY A 422 -5.77 -9.50 0.69
CA GLY A 422 -5.76 -10.19 -0.59
C GLY A 422 -5.04 -9.45 -1.69
N GLY A 423 -5.34 -9.87 -2.92
CA GLY A 423 -4.76 -9.36 -4.15
C GLY A 423 -5.39 -8.04 -4.59
N SER A 424 -4.65 -7.37 -5.45
CA SER A 424 -5.11 -6.23 -6.25
C SER A 424 -4.35 -6.29 -7.57
N ILE A 425 -3.19 -5.65 -7.62
CA ILE A 425 -2.26 -5.70 -8.75
C ILE A 425 -1.73 -7.11 -8.98
N THR A 426 -1.48 -7.87 -7.91
CA THR A 426 -1.10 -9.29 -8.06
C THR A 426 -2.15 -10.10 -8.81
N SER A 427 -3.43 -9.79 -8.63
CA SER A 427 -4.53 -10.47 -9.34
C SER A 427 -4.61 -10.00 -10.79
N LEU A 428 -4.42 -8.69 -11.04
CA LEU A 428 -4.24 -8.18 -12.41
C LEU A 428 -3.05 -8.85 -13.12
N ASP A 429 -1.95 -9.10 -12.44
CA ASP A 429 -0.78 -9.78 -13.02
C ASP A 429 -1.06 -11.28 -13.27
N ALA A 430 -1.80 -11.93 -12.38
CA ALA A 430 -2.22 -13.32 -12.58
C ALA A 430 -3.18 -13.48 -13.77
N PHE A 431 -4.16 -12.57 -13.90
CA PHE A 431 -5.08 -12.56 -15.03
C PHE A 431 -4.35 -12.25 -16.35
N GLU A 432 -3.35 -11.36 -16.34
CA GLU A 432 -2.50 -11.11 -17.51
C GLU A 432 -1.72 -12.38 -17.92
N GLY A 433 -1.28 -13.16 -16.94
CA GLY A 433 -0.68 -14.49 -17.12
C GLY A 433 -1.68 -15.58 -17.53
N GLY A 434 -2.97 -15.27 -17.66
CA GLY A 434 -4.03 -16.24 -17.97
C GLY A 434 -4.31 -17.22 -16.82
N THR A 435 -3.93 -16.87 -15.59
CA THR A 435 -4.01 -17.75 -14.42
C THR A 435 -5.21 -17.38 -13.55
N PRO A 436 -6.11 -18.33 -13.26
CA PRO A 436 -7.22 -18.10 -12.34
C PRO A 436 -6.74 -17.87 -10.92
N VAL A 437 -7.35 -16.91 -10.22
CA VAL A 437 -7.07 -16.60 -8.82
C VAL A 437 -8.23 -17.08 -7.97
N VAL A 438 -8.01 -18.03 -7.07
CA VAL A 438 -9.05 -18.43 -6.11
C VAL A 438 -9.10 -17.42 -4.99
N SER A 439 -10.29 -16.88 -4.76
CA SER A 439 -10.60 -15.83 -3.78
C SER A 439 -11.80 -16.24 -2.93
N MET A 440 -12.07 -15.54 -1.82
CA MET A 440 -13.25 -15.79 -0.98
C MET A 440 -14.15 -14.58 -0.87
N LYS A 441 -15.46 -14.83 -1.05
CA LYS A 441 -16.51 -13.82 -0.96
C LYS A 441 -16.51 -13.05 0.37
N GLN A 442 -16.22 -13.74 1.49
CA GLN A 442 -16.21 -13.14 2.82
C GLN A 442 -15.17 -12.02 2.99
N PHE A 443 -14.11 -12.02 2.18
CA PHE A 443 -13.08 -10.99 2.19
C PHE A 443 -13.25 -9.97 1.05
N ARG A 444 -14.39 -10.01 0.32
CA ARG A 444 -14.69 -9.03 -0.72
C ARG A 444 -14.49 -7.62 -0.15
N GLY A 445 -13.73 -6.82 -0.89
CA GLY A 445 -13.53 -5.42 -0.58
C GLY A 445 -12.22 -5.19 0.14
N ARG A 446 -12.23 -4.49 1.26
CA ARG A 446 -11.00 -4.07 1.92
C ARG A 446 -10.50 -5.14 2.90
N PRO A 447 -9.24 -5.63 2.79
CA PRO A 447 -8.19 -5.28 1.84
C PRO A 447 -7.90 -6.37 0.78
N ALA A 448 -8.93 -7.02 0.24
CA ALA A 448 -8.84 -8.04 -0.84
C ALA A 448 -9.77 -7.70 -2.02
N LEU A 449 -9.18 -7.22 -3.12
CA LEU A 449 -9.92 -6.65 -4.25
C LEU A 449 -10.21 -7.67 -5.37
N THR A 450 -9.71 -8.91 -5.29
CA THR A 450 -9.86 -9.88 -6.37
C THR A 450 -11.32 -10.18 -6.72
N VAL A 451 -12.21 -10.28 -5.73
CA VAL A 451 -13.65 -10.48 -5.98
C VAL A 451 -14.23 -9.29 -6.76
N ALA A 452 -13.85 -8.06 -6.42
CA ALA A 452 -14.31 -6.86 -7.11
C ALA A 452 -13.82 -6.82 -8.57
N LEU A 453 -12.58 -7.25 -8.82
CA LEU A 453 -12.04 -7.38 -10.19
C LEU A 453 -12.81 -8.43 -11.01
N TYR A 454 -13.18 -9.55 -10.38
CA TYR A 454 -14.04 -10.55 -11.00
C TYR A 454 -15.45 -10.01 -11.31
N ASP A 455 -16.03 -9.25 -10.39
CA ASP A 455 -17.35 -8.61 -10.57
C ASP A 455 -17.31 -7.58 -11.73
N ILE A 456 -16.26 -6.75 -11.84
CA ILE A 456 -16.06 -5.84 -12.98
C ILE A 456 -15.95 -6.60 -14.31
N MET A 457 -15.27 -7.75 -14.31
CA MET A 457 -15.15 -8.61 -15.49
C MET A 457 -16.43 -9.41 -15.81
N ASP A 458 -17.39 -9.48 -14.89
CA ASP A 458 -18.53 -10.40 -14.95
C ASP A 458 -18.10 -11.88 -15.06
N VAL A 459 -17.13 -12.28 -14.22
CA VAL A 459 -16.56 -13.64 -14.19
C VAL A 459 -16.67 -14.24 -12.78
N SER A 460 -17.44 -15.32 -12.61
CA SER A 460 -17.74 -15.90 -11.29
C SER A 460 -17.04 -17.24 -10.98
N CYS A 461 -16.02 -17.63 -11.76
CA CYS A 461 -15.43 -18.97 -11.72
C CYS A 461 -14.78 -19.35 -10.37
N CYS A 462 -14.21 -18.35 -9.70
CA CYS A 462 -13.08 -18.57 -8.80
C CYS A 462 -13.29 -17.89 -7.43
N VAL A 463 -14.54 -17.53 -7.13
CA VAL A 463 -14.95 -16.92 -5.86
C VAL A 463 -15.62 -17.99 -5.00
N ALA A 464 -15.00 -18.29 -3.87
CA ALA A 464 -15.44 -19.33 -2.95
C ALA A 464 -16.33 -18.80 -1.82
N ASP A 465 -17.25 -19.65 -1.36
CA ASP A 465 -18.07 -19.43 -0.15
C ASP A 465 -17.50 -20.21 1.04
N GLY A 466 -16.46 -19.64 1.67
CA GLY A 466 -15.78 -20.24 2.81
C GLY A 466 -14.58 -21.12 2.46
N ILE A 467 -13.89 -21.62 3.50
CA ILE A 467 -12.58 -22.28 3.37
C ILE A 467 -12.69 -23.60 2.61
N ASP A 468 -13.71 -24.41 2.85
CA ASP A 468 -13.83 -25.73 2.19
C ASP A 468 -14.12 -25.59 0.69
N ASP A 469 -14.97 -24.65 0.28
CA ASP A 469 -15.20 -24.33 -1.13
C ASP A 469 -13.93 -23.74 -1.79
N TYR A 470 -13.18 -22.91 -1.05
CA TYR A 470 -11.90 -22.37 -1.52
C TYR A 470 -10.91 -23.49 -1.84
N VAL A 471 -10.75 -24.45 -0.93
CA VAL A 471 -9.87 -25.62 -1.10
C VAL A 471 -10.33 -26.46 -2.30
N GLN A 472 -11.63 -26.78 -2.38
CA GLN A 472 -12.17 -27.60 -3.47
C GLN A 472 -11.98 -26.95 -4.83
N ARG A 473 -12.22 -25.64 -4.94
CA ARG A 473 -12.01 -24.88 -6.18
C ARG A 473 -10.55 -24.82 -6.56
N ALA A 474 -9.66 -24.52 -5.61
CA ALA A 474 -8.22 -24.49 -5.84
C ALA A 474 -7.73 -25.83 -6.39
N VAL A 475 -8.06 -26.95 -5.74
CA VAL A 475 -7.64 -28.29 -6.19
C VAL A 475 -8.28 -28.67 -7.52
N ARG A 476 -9.58 -28.37 -7.72
CA ARG A 476 -10.25 -28.67 -8.99
C ARG A 476 -9.63 -27.90 -10.15
N ILE A 477 -9.40 -26.60 -9.98
CA ILE A 477 -8.72 -25.77 -10.98
C ILE A 477 -7.31 -26.30 -11.22
N ALA A 478 -6.58 -26.68 -10.18
CA ALA A 478 -5.22 -27.19 -10.32
C ALA A 478 -5.13 -28.54 -11.05
N SER A 479 -6.14 -29.40 -10.91
CA SER A 479 -6.16 -30.76 -11.46
C SER A 479 -6.92 -30.92 -12.78
N ASP A 480 -7.74 -29.95 -13.21
CA ASP A 480 -8.55 -30.03 -14.44
C ASP A 480 -8.05 -29.04 -15.53
N PRO A 481 -7.27 -29.50 -16.53
CA PRO A 481 -6.78 -28.65 -17.62
C PRO A 481 -7.90 -28.05 -18.47
N SER A 482 -9.01 -28.76 -18.66
CA SER A 482 -10.14 -28.31 -19.48
C SER A 482 -10.87 -27.16 -18.79
N LEU A 483 -11.09 -27.28 -17.48
CA LEU A 483 -11.64 -26.20 -16.67
C LEU A 483 -10.74 -24.96 -16.71
N ARG A 484 -9.42 -25.12 -16.52
CA ARG A 484 -8.47 -23.99 -16.62
C ARG A 484 -8.53 -23.30 -17.97
N SER A 485 -8.58 -24.06 -19.07
CA SER A 485 -8.67 -23.49 -20.42
C SER A 485 -9.97 -22.70 -20.62
N SER A 486 -11.09 -23.20 -20.10
CA SER A 486 -12.38 -22.49 -20.12
C SER A 486 -12.35 -21.18 -19.31
N ILE A 487 -11.78 -21.22 -18.10
CA ILE A 487 -11.64 -20.03 -17.26
C ILE A 487 -10.73 -19.00 -17.93
N ARG A 488 -9.58 -19.43 -18.47
CA ARG A 488 -8.65 -18.55 -19.18
C ARG A 488 -9.33 -17.86 -20.37
N SER A 489 -10.13 -18.60 -21.15
CA SER A 489 -10.90 -18.02 -22.25
C SER A 489 -11.90 -16.96 -21.78
N SER A 490 -12.50 -17.16 -20.60
CA SER A 490 -13.43 -16.20 -20.00
C SER A 490 -12.71 -14.93 -19.51
N LEU A 491 -11.53 -15.09 -18.87
CA LEU A 491 -10.68 -13.97 -18.47
C LEU A 491 -10.22 -13.16 -19.69
N ASP A 492 -9.73 -13.84 -20.73
CA ASP A 492 -9.28 -13.22 -21.98
C ASP A 492 -10.40 -12.44 -22.68
N ALA A 493 -11.63 -12.97 -22.67
CA ALA A 493 -12.79 -12.30 -23.25
C ALA A 493 -13.22 -11.06 -22.46
N ALA A 494 -13.04 -11.03 -21.14
CA ALA A 494 -13.49 -9.96 -20.26
C ALA A 494 -12.42 -8.90 -19.95
N ARG A 495 -11.15 -9.16 -20.26
CA ARG A 495 -10.00 -8.34 -19.83
C ARG A 495 -10.13 -6.85 -20.17
N PHE A 496 -10.73 -6.50 -21.31
CA PHE A 496 -10.85 -5.11 -21.76
C PHE A 496 -11.61 -4.20 -20.76
N ARG A 497 -12.33 -4.79 -19.80
CA ARG A 497 -13.00 -4.07 -18.70
C ARG A 497 -12.04 -3.60 -17.61
N LEU A 498 -10.88 -4.25 -17.46
CA LEU A 498 -9.86 -3.93 -16.44
C LEU A 498 -8.62 -3.26 -17.04
N TYR A 499 -8.16 -3.74 -18.18
CA TYR A 499 -6.92 -3.25 -18.80
C TYR A 499 -7.22 -2.19 -19.85
N GLU A 500 -6.42 -1.13 -19.83
CA GLU A 500 -6.47 -0.05 -20.83
C GLU A 500 -7.87 0.52 -21.05
N SER A 501 -8.68 0.50 -19.98
CA SER A 501 -10.07 0.94 -20.00
C SER A 501 -10.15 2.46 -20.11
N ILE A 502 -10.54 2.95 -21.28
CA ILE A 502 -10.82 4.37 -21.48
C ILE A 502 -12.02 4.83 -20.65
N ASP A 503 -12.97 3.94 -20.40
CA ASP A 503 -14.14 4.22 -19.54
C ASP A 503 -13.68 4.61 -18.14
N ALA A 504 -12.63 3.96 -17.60
CA ALA A 504 -12.08 4.32 -16.30
C ALA A 504 -11.50 5.75 -16.26
N VAL A 505 -10.90 6.20 -17.35
CA VAL A 505 -10.38 7.58 -17.48
C VAL A 505 -11.54 8.57 -17.54
N LEU A 506 -12.53 8.30 -18.39
CA LEU A 506 -13.70 9.15 -18.56
C LEU A 506 -14.52 9.26 -17.26
N GLU A 507 -14.62 8.19 -16.49
CA GLU A 507 -15.32 8.16 -15.22
C GLU A 507 -14.64 9.06 -14.17
N ILE A 508 -13.30 9.04 -14.13
CA ILE A 508 -12.50 9.94 -13.27
C ILE A 508 -12.64 11.40 -13.72
N GLU A 509 -12.57 11.69 -15.01
CA GLU A 509 -12.81 13.05 -15.54
C GLU A 509 -14.21 13.55 -15.19
N ALA A 510 -15.21 12.67 -15.27
CA ALA A 510 -16.59 12.97 -14.89
C ALA A 510 -16.70 13.23 -13.38
N PHE A 511 -16.01 12.46 -12.55
CA PHE A 511 -15.90 12.73 -11.11
C PHE A 511 -15.31 14.12 -10.86
N PHE A 512 -14.16 14.46 -11.43
CA PHE A 512 -13.53 15.78 -11.29
C PHE A 512 -14.46 16.92 -11.73
N SER A 513 -15.11 16.76 -12.88
CA SER A 513 -16.02 17.77 -13.42
C SER A 513 -17.29 17.94 -12.56
N ARG A 514 -17.81 16.85 -11.98
CA ARG A 514 -19.00 16.88 -11.13
C ARG A 514 -18.70 17.46 -9.77
N SER A 515 -17.59 17.08 -9.14
CA SER A 515 -17.21 17.58 -7.82
C SER A 515 -16.98 19.09 -7.84
N LEU A 516 -16.32 19.63 -8.88
CA LEU A 516 -16.14 21.08 -9.04
C LEU A 516 -17.45 21.86 -9.26
N LYS A 517 -18.48 21.24 -9.85
CA LYS A 517 -19.80 21.87 -10.03
C LYS A 517 -20.59 22.00 -8.72
N LEU A 518 -20.20 21.25 -7.69
CA LEU A 518 -20.84 21.29 -6.37
C LEU A 518 -20.25 22.39 -5.46
N LEU A 519 -19.13 22.99 -5.85
CA LEU A 519 -18.56 24.21 -5.26
C LEU A 519 -19.22 25.46 -5.85
#